data_AF-A0A7W1V1L8-F1
#
_entry.id   AF-A0A7W1V1L8-F1
#
_cell.length_a   1.000
_cell.length_b   1.000
_cell.length_c   1.000
_cell.angle_alpha   90.00
_cell.angle_beta   90.00
_cell.angle_gamma   90.00
#
_symmetry.space_group_name_H-M   'P 1'
#
loop_
_entity.id
_entity.type
_entity.pdbx_description
1 polymer ?
#
loop_
_entity_poly.entity_id
_entity_poly.type
_entity_poly.pdbx_seq_one_letter_code
_entity_poly.pdbx_strand_id
1 'polypeptide(L)' 'PKAYRALGNANAKNPVAILIPCHRVIKKNNAEGGYAWGIKRKSWLLAHESQFTY' A
#
# COMPACT_ATOMS: atom_id res chain seq x y z
N PRO A 1 6.80 19.68 1.29
CA PRO A 1 5.80 18.74 1.85
C PRO A 1 6.37 17.88 3.01
N LYS A 2 5.88 18.04 4.25
CA LYS A 2 6.41 17.36 5.46
C LYS A 2 5.47 16.27 6.04
N ALA A 3 4.31 16.02 5.43
CA ALA A 3 3.24 15.17 5.99
C ALA A 3 3.37 13.65 5.71
N TYR A 4 4.53 13.17 5.25
CA TYR A 4 4.73 11.77 4.84
C TYR A 4 4.49 10.76 5.98
N ARG A 5 4.85 11.11 7.22
CA ARG A 5 4.58 10.26 8.40
C ARG A 5 3.10 10.18 8.73
N ALA A 6 2.39 11.30 8.67
CA ALA A 6 0.95 11.35 8.93
C ALA A 6 0.17 10.51 7.89
N LEU A 7 0.55 10.61 6.62
CA LEU A 7 -0.01 9.78 5.53
C LEU A 7 0.24 8.29 5.75
N GLY A 8 1.46 7.90 6.15
CA GLY A 8 1.78 6.51 6.46
C GLY A 8 0.91 5.94 7.59
N ASN A 9 0.72 6.72 8.66
CA ASN A 9 -0.14 6.34 9.79
C ASN A 9 -1.63 6.25 9.39
N ALA A 10 -2.12 7.18 8.56
CA ALA A 10 -3.49 7.13 8.06
C ALA A 10 -3.72 5.87 7.20
N ASN A 11 -2.78 5.52 6.32
CA ASN A 11 -2.85 4.31 5.52
C ASN A 11 -2.81 3.03 6.35
N ALA A 12 -2.02 3.01 7.42
CA ALA A 12 -1.95 1.87 8.34
C ALA A 12 -3.25 1.68 9.14
N LYS A 13 -4.04 2.73 9.33
CA LYS A 13 -5.32 2.69 10.03
C LYS A 13 -6.52 2.43 9.12
N ASN A 14 -6.31 2.12 7.83
CA ASN A 14 -7.41 1.84 6.91
C ASN A 14 -8.15 0.53 7.29
N PRO A 15 -9.43 0.60 7.72
CA PRO A 15 -10.20 -0.58 8.08
C PRO A 15 -10.74 -1.35 6.87
N VAL A 16 -10.78 -0.72 5.68
CA VAL A 16 -11.31 -1.31 4.45
C VAL A 16 -10.20 -1.40 3.39
N ALA A 17 -9.30 -2.36 3.57
CA ALA A 17 -8.27 -2.68 2.59
C ALA A 17 -8.88 -3.18 1.26
N ILE A 18 -8.12 -3.09 0.16
CA ILE A 18 -8.53 -3.39 -1.22
C ILE A 18 -9.44 -2.32 -1.83
N LEU A 19 -10.59 -2.00 -1.20
CA LEU A 19 -11.49 -0.94 -1.68
C LEU A 19 -10.80 0.44 -1.65
N ILE A 20 -10.19 0.77 -0.51
CA ILE A 20 -9.25 1.87 -0.40
C ILE A 20 -7.86 1.28 -0.65
N PRO A 21 -7.19 1.61 -1.77
CA PRO A 21 -6.00 0.89 -2.24
C PRO A 21 -4.72 1.33 -1.51
N CYS A 22 -4.70 1.19 -0.18
CA CYS A 22 -3.55 1.56 0.64
C CYS A 22 -2.31 0.67 0.37
N HIS A 23 -2.48 -0.48 -0.28
CA HIS A 23 -1.40 -1.32 -0.79
C HIS A 23 -0.63 -0.69 -1.96
N ARG A 24 -1.22 0.26 -2.70
CA ARG A 24 -0.55 0.98 -3.80
C ARG A 24 0.47 2.00 -3.32
N VAL A 25 0.45 2.37 -2.04
CA VAL A 25 1.42 3.33 -1.50
C VAL A 25 2.74 2.63 -1.17
N ILE A 26 3.77 2.95 -1.95
CA ILE A 26 5.15 2.44 -1.81
C ILE A 26 6.09 3.54 -1.35
N LYS A 27 7.24 3.14 -0.77
CA LYS A 27 8.27 4.11 -0.37
C LYS A 27 9.00 4.63 -1.61
N LYS A 28 9.58 5.82 -1.50
CA LYS A 28 10.36 6.46 -2.60
C LYS A 28 11.51 5.59 -3.12
N ASN A 29 12.04 4.68 -2.30
CA ASN A 29 13.10 3.74 -2.69
C ASN A 29 12.59 2.48 -3.41
N ASN A 30 11.36 2.49 -3.94
CA ASN A 30 10.67 1.33 -4.51
C ASN A 30 10.52 0.14 -3.55
N ALA A 31 10.76 0.33 -2.25
CA ALA A 31 10.52 -0.72 -1.27
C ALA A 31 9.05 -0.75 -0.84
N GLU A 32 8.55 -1.97 -0.65
CA GLU A 32 7.25 -2.18 -0.03
C GLU A 32 7.30 -1.65 1.41
N GLY A 33 6.58 -0.56 1.66
CA GLY A 33 6.36 -0.06 3.01
C GLY A 33 5.48 -1.01 3.83
N GLY A 34 5.43 -0.77 5.14
CA GLY A 34 4.55 -1.53 6.04
C GLY A 34 3.09 -1.52 5.58
N TYR A 35 2.44 -2.66 5.73
CA TYR A 35 1.04 -2.85 5.38
C TYR A 35 0.30 -3.44 6.58
N ALA A 36 -0.83 -2.84 6.95
CA ALA A 36 -1.61 -3.24 8.13
C ALA A 36 -2.02 -4.73 8.08
N TRP A 37 -2.25 -5.25 6.88
CA TRP A 37 -2.69 -6.63 6.66
C TRP A 37 -1.56 -7.58 6.25
N GLY A 38 -0.30 -7.14 6.39
CA GLY A 38 0.89 -7.94 6.14
C GLY A 38 1.53 -7.75 4.75
N ILE A 39 2.85 -7.68 4.70
CA ILE A 39 3.62 -7.35 3.49
C ILE A 39 3.33 -8.33 2.34
N LYS A 40 3.25 -9.64 2.61
CA LYS A 40 2.94 -10.66 1.59
C LYS A 40 1.65 -10.39 0.81
N ARG A 41 0.60 -9.90 1.49
CA ARG A 41 -0.68 -9.57 0.84
C ARG A 41 -0.55 -8.35 -0.05
N LYS A 42 0.25 -7.36 0.36
CA LYS A 42 0.55 -6.17 -0.44
C LYS A 42 1.30 -6.54 -1.71
N SER A 43 2.34 -7.37 -1.62
CA SER A 43 3.10 -7.83 -2.80
C SER A 43 2.18 -8.59 -3.76
N TRP A 44 1.33 -9.48 -3.24
CA TRP A 44 0.36 -10.21 -4.05
C TRP A 44 -0.65 -9.29 -4.75
N LEU A 45 -1.22 -8.31 -4.03
CA LEU A 45 -2.16 -7.34 -4.62
C LEU A 45 -1.52 -6.48 -5.70
N LEU A 46 -0.29 -5.99 -5.47
CA LEU A 46 0.45 -5.22 -6.47
C LEU A 46 0.75 -6.05 -7.73
N ALA A 47 1.18 -7.31 -7.55
CA ALA A 47 1.42 -8.21 -8.67
C ALA A 47 0.12 -8.54 -9.42
N HIS A 48 -0.95 -8.83 -8.70
CA HIS A 48 -2.27 -9.11 -9.26
C HIS A 48 -2.77 -7.93 -10.09
N GLU A 49 -2.68 -6.70 -9.58
CA GLU A 49 -3.08 -5.49 -10.33
C GLU A 49 -2.22 -5.25 -11.58
N SER A 50 -0.92 -5.56 -11.52
CA SER A 50 -0.03 -5.40 -12.69
C SER A 50 -0.36 -6.36 -13.84
N GLN A 51 -0.98 -7.51 -13.54
CA GLN A 51 -1.37 -8.51 -14.54
C GLN A 51 -2.66 -8.13 -15.31
N PHE A 52 -3.48 -7.21 -14.80
CA PHE A 52 -4.73 -6.77 -15.45
C PHE A 52 -4.57 -5.48 -16.26
N THR A 53 -3.48 -5.34 -17.00
CA THR A 53 -3.34 -4.25 -17.98
C THR A 53 -3.98 -4.71 -19.30
N TYR A 54 -5.15 -4.16 -19.64
CA TYR A 54 -5.82 -4.35 -20.93
C TYR A 54 -5.19 -3.48 -22.02
#